data_AF-A0A2G9U8U3-F1
#
_entry.id   AF-A0A2G9U8U3-F1
#
_cell.length_a   1.000
_cell.length_b   1.000
_cell.length_c   1.000
_cell.angle_alpha   90.00
_cell.angle_beta   90.00
_cell.angle_gamma   90.00
#
_symmetry.space_group_name_H-M   'P 1'
#
loop_
_entity.id
_entity.type
_entity.pdbx_description
1 polymer ?
#
loop_
_entity_poly.entity_id
_entity_poly.type
_entity_poly.pdbx_seq_one_letter_code
_entity_poly.pdbx_strand_id
1 'polypeptide(L)'
;VEFDKRFEYVEPYTENRLVTAALTIAVLGLDFLTTYFSEQIVAGFTTGAAVHVFVTQLKDITGIYGTPRRDGLGNAMLRVFDIAVEIYRANLITLLVSTVAMTALYIGKKLINPRVVARSPVPIPFELLAIFLFASQ
;
A
#
# COMPACT_ATOMS: atom_id res chain seq x y z
N VAL A 1 5.03 -26.86 19.78
CA VAL A 1 4.48 -28.10 19.19
C VAL A 1 2.95 -28.16 19.25
N GLU A 2 2.26 -27.34 20.06
CA GLU A 2 0.79 -27.33 20.14
C GLU A 2 0.11 -26.19 19.34
N PHE A 3 0.88 -25.18 18.91
CA PHE A 3 0.39 -24.06 18.09
C PHE A 3 0.17 -24.43 16.60
N ASP A 4 0.74 -25.54 16.16
CA ASP A 4 0.68 -26.01 14.77
C ASP A 4 -0.64 -26.75 14.46
N LYS A 5 -1.11 -27.56 15.43
CA LYS A 5 -2.34 -28.37 15.30
C LYS A 5 -3.64 -27.57 15.16
N ARG A 6 -3.62 -26.26 15.47
CA ARG A 6 -4.78 -25.36 15.28
C ARG A 6 -4.97 -24.91 13.84
N PHE A 7 -3.91 -24.94 13.02
CA PHE A 7 -4.01 -24.64 11.59
C PHE A 7 -4.43 -25.88 10.80
N GLU A 8 -3.94 -27.05 11.20
CA GLU A 8 -4.21 -28.32 10.52
C GLU A 8 -5.66 -28.84 10.72
N TYR A 9 -6.32 -28.52 11.84
CA TYR A 9 -7.72 -28.92 12.08
C TYR A 9 -8.77 -28.00 11.41
N VAL A 10 -8.36 -26.83 10.90
CA VAL A 10 -9.26 -25.88 10.21
C VAL A 10 -9.33 -26.18 8.70
N GLU A 11 -8.35 -26.93 8.18
CA GLU A 11 -8.22 -27.32 6.77
C GLU A 11 -9.46 -28.10 6.24
N PRO A 12 -9.96 -29.18 6.87
CA PRO A 12 -11.00 -30.01 6.25
C PRO A 12 -12.38 -29.31 6.14
N TYR A 13 -12.68 -28.35 7.01
CA TYR A 13 -13.94 -27.58 6.93
C TYR A 13 -13.84 -26.41 5.94
N THR A 14 -12.66 -25.81 5.81
CA THR A 14 -12.43 -24.69 4.90
C THR A 14 -12.26 -25.19 3.46
N GLU A 15 -11.55 -26.29 3.29
CA GLU A 15 -11.35 -26.97 2.01
C GLU A 15 -12.68 -27.41 1.39
N ASN A 16 -13.55 -28.05 2.16
CA ASN A 16 -14.89 -28.44 1.69
C ASN A 16 -15.77 -27.22 1.31
N ARG A 17 -15.63 -26.08 2.00
CA ARG A 17 -16.35 -24.83 1.67
C ARG A 17 -15.80 -24.16 0.40
N LEU A 18 -14.49 -24.19 0.19
CA LEU A 18 -13.86 -23.68 -1.02
C LEU A 18 -14.19 -24.55 -2.24
N VAL A 19 -14.14 -25.88 -2.07
CA VAL A 19 -14.50 -26.84 -3.13
C VAL A 19 -15.97 -26.72 -3.50
N THR A 20 -16.89 -26.62 -2.53
CA THR A 20 -18.33 -26.42 -2.82
C THR A 20 -18.62 -25.07 -3.48
N ALA A 21 -17.93 -23.99 -3.09
CA ALA A 21 -18.05 -22.70 -3.75
C ALA A 21 -17.54 -22.75 -5.20
N ALA A 22 -16.37 -23.37 -5.44
CA ALA A 22 -15.81 -23.55 -6.77
C ALA A 22 -16.73 -24.41 -7.65
N LEU A 23 -17.29 -25.50 -7.12
CA LEU A 23 -18.28 -26.34 -7.81
C LEU A 23 -19.56 -25.56 -8.14
N THR A 24 -20.01 -24.70 -7.23
CA THR A 24 -21.20 -23.86 -7.45
C THR A 24 -20.96 -22.85 -8.57
N ILE A 25 -19.78 -22.19 -8.58
CA ILE A 25 -19.36 -21.28 -9.65
C ILE A 25 -19.29 -22.01 -10.99
N ALA A 26 -18.70 -23.21 -11.01
CA ALA A 26 -18.55 -24.03 -12.22
C ALA A 26 -19.90 -24.50 -12.77
N VAL A 27 -20.80 -25.01 -11.92
CA VAL A 27 -22.15 -25.46 -12.33
C VAL A 27 -23.00 -24.30 -12.86
N LEU A 28 -22.84 -23.10 -12.29
CA LEU A 28 -23.55 -21.91 -12.75
C LEU A 28 -22.90 -21.24 -13.97
N GLY A 29 -21.77 -21.76 -14.48
CA GLY A 29 -21.04 -21.19 -15.62
C GLY A 29 -20.48 -19.79 -15.34
N LEU A 30 -20.17 -19.48 -14.08
CA LEU A 30 -19.76 -18.14 -13.62
C LEU A 30 -18.26 -17.86 -13.79
N ASP A 31 -17.50 -18.75 -14.42
CA ASP A 31 -16.03 -18.65 -14.55
C ASP A 31 -15.57 -17.35 -15.21
N PHE A 32 -16.31 -16.86 -16.20
CA PHE A 32 -16.05 -15.56 -16.83
C PHE A 32 -16.26 -14.40 -15.83
N LEU A 33 -17.33 -14.48 -15.04
CA LEU A 33 -17.70 -13.44 -14.10
C LEU A 33 -16.74 -13.38 -12.90
N THR A 34 -16.31 -14.52 -12.39
CA THR A 34 -15.35 -14.60 -11.27
C THR A 34 -13.96 -14.15 -11.68
N THR A 35 -13.50 -14.48 -12.89
CA THR A 35 -12.23 -13.98 -13.42
C THR A 35 -12.26 -12.46 -13.58
N TYR A 36 -13.31 -11.93 -14.21
CA TYR A 36 -13.46 -10.48 -14.40
C TYR A 36 -13.58 -9.75 -13.06
N PHE A 37 -14.45 -10.20 -12.15
CA PHE A 37 -14.58 -9.58 -10.84
C PHE A 37 -13.32 -9.72 -10.00
N SER A 38 -12.58 -10.83 -10.06
CA SER A 38 -11.33 -11.00 -9.31
C SER A 38 -10.32 -9.92 -9.69
N GLU A 39 -10.07 -9.73 -10.98
CA GLU A 39 -9.15 -8.69 -11.46
C GLU A 39 -9.59 -7.29 -11.01
N GLN A 40 -10.88 -6.96 -11.16
CA GLN A 40 -11.39 -5.65 -10.79
C GLN A 40 -11.43 -5.42 -9.26
N ILE A 41 -11.72 -6.45 -8.47
CA ILE A 41 -11.69 -6.39 -7.01
C ILE A 41 -10.26 -6.20 -6.52
N VAL A 42 -9.29 -6.93 -7.07
CA VAL A 42 -7.87 -6.78 -6.71
C VAL A 42 -7.36 -5.39 -7.09
N ALA A 43 -7.68 -4.92 -8.29
CA ALA A 43 -7.32 -3.58 -8.74
C ALA A 43 -7.97 -2.49 -7.86
N GLY A 44 -9.26 -2.62 -7.56
CA GLY A 44 -10.02 -1.71 -6.70
C GLY A 44 -9.48 -1.69 -5.27
N PHE A 45 -9.19 -2.85 -4.68
CA PHE A 45 -8.59 -2.97 -3.36
C PHE A 45 -7.21 -2.34 -3.30
N THR A 46 -6.35 -2.64 -4.28
CA THR A 46 -4.98 -2.07 -4.36
C THR A 46 -5.03 -0.56 -4.51
N THR A 47 -5.93 -0.04 -5.35
CA THR A 47 -6.12 1.40 -5.54
C THR A 47 -6.64 2.06 -4.27
N GLY A 48 -7.62 1.45 -3.59
CA GLY A 48 -8.14 1.94 -2.31
C GLY A 48 -7.07 1.96 -1.21
N ALA A 49 -6.26 0.90 -1.12
CA ALA A 49 -5.12 0.82 -0.21
C ALA A 49 -4.06 1.89 -0.54
N ALA A 50 -3.76 2.11 -1.82
CA ALA A 50 -2.82 3.15 -2.26
C ALA A 50 -3.30 4.56 -1.87
N VAL A 51 -4.58 4.86 -2.09
CA VAL A 51 -5.19 6.14 -1.65
C VAL A 51 -5.13 6.27 -0.13
N HIS A 52 -5.45 5.21 0.61
CA HIS A 52 -5.37 5.23 2.07
C HIS A 52 -3.94 5.52 2.55
N VAL A 53 -2.93 4.82 2.00
CA VAL A 53 -1.51 5.04 2.32
C VAL A 53 -1.08 6.47 1.96
N PHE A 54 -1.46 6.97 0.79
CA PHE A 54 -1.20 8.35 0.37
C PHE A 54 -1.73 9.35 1.40
N VAL A 55 -3.00 9.22 1.81
CA VAL A 55 -3.61 10.08 2.83
C VAL A 55 -2.86 10.00 4.17
N THR A 56 -2.38 8.81 4.56
CA THR A 56 -1.63 8.68 5.81
C THR A 56 -0.27 9.38 5.79
N GLN A 57 0.38 9.46 4.62
CA GLN A 57 1.69 10.08 4.46
C GLN A 57 1.64 11.60 4.26
N LEU A 58 0.50 12.17 3.88
CA LEU A 58 0.37 13.61 3.64
C LEU A 58 0.79 14.47 4.84
N LYS A 59 0.55 14.02 6.08
CA LYS A 59 0.97 14.73 7.29
C LYS A 59 2.50 14.83 7.41
N ASP A 60 3.20 13.74 7.08
CA ASP A 60 4.65 13.69 7.14
C ASP A 60 5.28 14.54 6.04
N ILE A 61 4.69 14.54 4.84
CA ILE A 61 5.15 15.37 3.71
C ILE A 61 4.95 16.86 4.01
N THR A 62 3.80 17.24 4.57
CA THR A 62 3.48 18.64 4.90
C THR A 62 4.12 19.13 6.20
N GLY A 63 4.63 18.23 7.04
CA GLY A 63 5.22 18.55 8.34
C GLY A 63 4.21 19.09 9.36
N ILE A 64 2.93 18.73 9.24
CA ILE A 64 1.86 19.18 10.14
C ILE A 64 1.77 18.21 11.33
N TYR A 65 2.08 18.71 12.52
CA TYR A 65 2.04 17.94 13.76
C TYR A 65 0.92 18.40 14.71
N GLY A 66 0.42 17.46 15.54
CA GLY A 66 -0.57 17.74 16.58
C GLY A 66 -2.04 17.66 16.15
N THR A 67 -2.33 17.13 14.96
CA THR A 67 -3.72 16.87 14.54
C THR A 67 -4.37 15.74 15.35
N PRO A 68 -5.70 15.74 15.54
CA PRO A 68 -6.42 14.65 16.20
C PRO A 68 -6.13 13.27 15.57
N ARG A 69 -5.99 12.25 16.40
CA ARG A 69 -5.86 10.86 15.92
C ARG A 69 -7.24 10.39 15.43
N ARG A 70 -7.34 10.10 14.13
CA ARG A 70 -8.57 9.60 13.49
C ARG A 70 -8.44 8.09 13.28
N ASP A 71 -9.30 7.33 13.95
CA ASP A 71 -9.41 5.87 13.86
C ASP A 71 -10.85 5.47 13.49
N GLY A 72 -11.03 4.27 12.93
CA GLY A 72 -12.34 3.76 12.50
C GLY A 72 -12.69 4.02 11.03
N LEU A 73 -13.94 3.73 10.67
CA LEU A 73 -14.46 3.88 9.30
C LEU A 73 -14.46 5.34 8.86
N GLY A 74 -14.05 5.61 7.62
CA GLY A 74 -14.02 6.96 7.06
C GLY A 74 -12.87 7.84 7.58
N ASN A 75 -11.93 7.28 8.35
CA ASN A 75 -10.78 8.00 8.89
C ASN A 75 -9.95 8.75 7.82
N ALA A 76 -9.79 8.18 6.61
CA ALA A 76 -9.05 8.81 5.53
C ALA A 76 -9.65 10.16 5.14
N MET A 77 -10.97 10.24 4.97
CA MET A 77 -11.66 11.50 4.63
C MET A 77 -11.50 12.54 5.74
N LEU A 78 -11.65 12.12 7.00
CA LEU A 78 -11.46 13.00 8.16
C LEU A 78 -10.01 13.52 8.25
N ARG A 79 -9.02 12.68 7.96
CA ARG A 79 -7.60 13.11 7.92
C ARG A 79 -7.33 14.12 6.82
N VAL A 80 -7.92 13.95 5.64
CA VAL A 80 -7.80 14.93 4.54
C VAL A 80 -8.39 16.27 4.97
N PHE A 81 -9.57 16.27 5.61
CA PHE A 81 -10.18 17.49 6.14
C PHE A 81 -9.29 18.16 7.20
N ASP A 82 -8.77 17.40 8.17
CA ASP A 82 -7.88 17.94 9.21
C ASP A 82 -6.62 18.58 8.61
N ILE A 83 -6.02 17.96 7.59
CA ILE A 83 -4.84 18.50 6.88
C ILE A 83 -5.20 19.78 6.12
N ALA A 84 -6.35 19.81 5.45
CA ALA A 84 -6.80 20.98 4.70
C ALA A 84 -7.03 22.20 5.60
N VAL A 85 -7.60 21.99 6.79
CA VAL A 85 -7.81 23.07 7.78
C VAL A 85 -6.48 23.55 8.38
N GLU A 86 -5.56 22.64 8.67
CA GLU A 86 -4.27 22.95 9.32
C GLU A 86 -3.13 23.27 8.33
N ILE A 87 -3.43 23.45 7.04
CA ILE A 87 -2.42 23.63 5.99
C ILE A 87 -1.52 24.84 6.21
N TYR A 88 -2.01 25.87 6.90
CA TYR A 88 -1.24 27.06 7.26
C TYR A 88 -0.11 26.78 8.27
N ARG A 89 -0.15 25.63 8.96
CA ARG A 89 0.90 25.17 9.89
C ARG A 89 1.94 24.28 9.22
N ALA A 90 1.86 24.10 7.89
CA ALA A 90 2.81 23.27 7.16
C ALA A 90 4.24 23.78 7.30
N ASN A 91 5.19 22.85 7.48
CA ASN A 91 6.60 23.16 7.59
C ASN A 91 7.23 23.15 6.19
N LEU A 92 7.64 24.32 5.71
CA LEU A 92 8.28 24.48 4.39
C LEU A 92 9.59 23.69 4.26
N ILE A 93 10.35 23.52 5.33
CA ILE A 93 11.59 22.74 5.32
C ILE A 93 11.27 21.26 5.09
N THR A 94 10.29 20.73 5.83
CA THR A 94 9.84 19.34 5.66
C THR A 94 9.27 19.08 4.27
N LEU A 95 8.51 20.04 3.72
CA LEU A 95 8.01 19.98 2.34
C LEU A 95 9.14 19.95 1.30
N LEU A 96 10.17 20.77 1.49
CA LEU A 96 11.31 20.78 0.58
C LEU A 96 12.08 19.46 0.63
N VAL A 97 12.40 18.97 1.83
CA VAL A 97 13.13 17.70 2.02
C VAL A 97 12.34 16.52 1.45
N SER A 98 11.05 16.43 1.74
CA SER A 98 10.18 15.37 1.22
C SER A 98 10.07 15.41 -0.31
N THR A 99 9.98 16.61 -0.91
CA THR A 99 9.96 16.79 -2.38
C THR A 99 11.27 16.35 -3.03
N VAL A 100 12.42 16.73 -2.46
CA VAL A 100 13.74 16.30 -2.94
C VAL A 100 13.88 14.78 -2.83
N ALA A 101 13.50 14.20 -1.69
CA ALA A 101 13.55 12.75 -1.48
C ALA A 101 12.66 11.99 -2.47
N MET A 102 11.41 12.43 -2.67
CA MET A 102 10.48 11.85 -3.65
C MET A 102 11.04 11.92 -5.07
N THR A 103 11.62 13.06 -5.45
CA THR A 103 12.20 13.25 -6.79
C THR A 103 13.42 12.34 -6.99
N ALA A 104 14.32 12.26 -6.01
CA ALA A 104 15.48 11.37 -6.05
C ALA A 104 15.06 9.88 -6.17
N LEU A 105 14.07 9.45 -5.37
CA LEU A 105 13.51 8.10 -5.43
C LEU A 105 12.85 7.81 -6.78
N TYR A 106 12.07 8.74 -7.31
CA TYR A 106 11.42 8.60 -8.61
C TYR A 106 12.44 8.46 -9.74
N ILE A 107 13.49 9.30 -9.75
CA ILE A 107 14.58 9.23 -10.73
C ILE A 107 15.33 7.90 -10.59
N GLY A 108 15.67 7.49 -9.37
CA GLY A 108 16.33 6.20 -9.11
C GLY A 108 15.53 5.03 -9.68
N LYS A 109 14.25 4.93 -9.32
CA LYS A 109 13.38 3.84 -9.78
C LYS A 109 13.10 3.88 -11.27
N LYS A 110 12.84 5.04 -11.86
CA LYS A 110 12.36 5.12 -13.25
C LYS A 110 13.47 5.24 -14.27
N LEU A 111 14.57 5.90 -13.94
CA LEU A 111 15.66 6.18 -14.86
C LEU A 111 16.86 5.25 -14.64
N ILE A 112 17.21 4.99 -13.38
CA ILE A 112 18.40 4.18 -13.05
C ILE A 112 18.06 2.69 -13.04
N ASN A 113 16.96 2.29 -12.39
CA ASN A 113 16.61 0.87 -12.25
C ASN A 113 16.54 0.11 -13.59
N PRO A 114 15.89 0.63 -14.66
CA PRO A 114 15.82 -0.12 -15.92
C PRO A 114 17.20 -0.34 -16.56
N ARG A 115 18.12 0.62 -16.41
CA ARG A 115 19.50 0.50 -16.91
C ARG A 115 20.31 -0.52 -16.10
N VAL A 116 20.06 -0.61 -14.80
CA VAL A 116 20.74 -1.56 -13.93
C VAL A 116 20.21 -2.97 -14.12
N VAL A 117 18.89 -3.13 -14.23
CA VAL A 117 18.26 -4.44 -14.51
C VAL A 117 18.68 -4.97 -15.88
N ALA A 118 18.97 -4.09 -16.84
CA ALA A 118 19.55 -4.49 -18.13
C ALA A 118 20.99 -5.02 -18.03
N ARG A 119 21.71 -4.76 -16.93
CA ARG A 119 23.12 -5.16 -16.70
C ARG A 119 23.28 -6.21 -15.58
N SER A 120 22.30 -6.32 -14.68
CA SER A 120 22.30 -7.20 -13.50
C SER A 120 20.89 -7.73 -13.24
N PRO A 121 20.71 -9.01 -12.87
CA PRO A 121 19.38 -9.60 -12.61
C PRO A 121 18.70 -9.07 -11.35
N VAL A 122 19.42 -8.33 -10.50
CA VAL A 122 18.90 -7.84 -9.21
C VAL A 122 18.60 -6.34 -9.28
N PRO A 123 17.35 -5.91 -9.03
CA PRO A 123 17.01 -4.49 -8.94
C PRO A 123 17.67 -3.85 -7.71
N ILE A 124 18.02 -2.57 -7.82
CA ILE A 124 18.63 -1.84 -6.70
C ILE A 124 17.55 -1.45 -5.70
N PRO A 125 17.74 -1.67 -4.38
CA PRO A 125 16.82 -1.24 -3.34
C PRO A 125 16.96 0.27 -3.06
N PHE A 126 16.40 1.10 -3.96
CA PHE A 126 16.50 2.57 -3.88
C PHE A 126 15.88 3.15 -2.59
N GLU A 127 14.85 2.50 -2.05
CA GLU A 127 14.22 2.90 -0.79
C GLU A 127 15.19 2.83 0.38
N LEU A 128 15.99 1.76 0.45
CA LEU A 128 16.99 1.58 1.52
C LEU A 128 18.12 2.61 1.41
N LEU A 129 18.56 2.90 0.18
CA LEU A 129 19.57 3.94 -0.07
C LEU A 129 19.08 5.32 0.33
N ALA A 130 17.84 5.66 -0.01
CA ALA A 130 17.25 6.94 0.38
C ALA A 130 17.16 7.08 1.90
N ILE A 131 16.78 6.02 2.63
CA ILE A 131 16.78 6.05 4.10
C ILE A 131 18.18 6.33 4.64
N PHE A 132 19.22 5.65 4.15
CA PHE A 132 20.59 5.90 4.60
C PHE A 132 21.04 7.35 4.36
N LEU A 133 20.71 7.92 3.20
CA LEU A 133 21.12 9.27 2.80
C LEU A 133 20.35 10.38 3.52
N PHE A 134 19.04 10.21 3.71
CA PHE A 134 18.17 11.27 4.24
C PHE A 134 17.82 11.12 5.72
N ALA A 135 17.86 9.90 6.28
CA ALA A 135 17.55 9.68 7.70
C ALA A 135 18.78 9.86 8.62
N SER A 136 19.97 10.07 8.06
CA SER A 136 21.21 10.31 8.81
C SER A 136 21.49 11.79 9.12
N GLN A 137 20.46 12.64 9.05
CA GLN A 137 20.47 14.08 9.35
C GLN A 137 19.36 14.39 10.36
#